data_AF-A0A2D7WL48-F1
#
_entry.id   AF-A0A2D7WL48-F1
#
_cell.length_a   1.000
_cell.length_b   1.000
_cell.length_c   1.000
_cell.angle_alpha   90.00
_cell.angle_beta   90.00
_cell.angle_gamma   90.00
#
_symmetry.space_group_name_H-M   'P 1'
#
loop_
_entity.id
_entity.type
_entity.pdbx_description
1 polymer ?
#
loop_
_entity_poly.entity_id
_entity_poly.type
_entity_poly.pdbx_seq_one_letter_code
_entity_poly.pdbx_strand_id
1 'polypeptide(L)'
;QKCVECIEKEVEPGIYNMTNSGSITTRQVTDWLAEEGVTDKEFKFFENENHFMENAAMTPRSNCVLDTSKAERAGIGMSPVEEAIRDSMKKMAREVVA
;
A
#
# COMPACT_ATOMS: atom_id res chain seq x y z
N GLN A 1 6.76 -12.08 -6.52
CA GLN A 1 7.70 -12.43 -7.62
C GLN A 1 8.98 -11.59 -7.61
N LYS A 2 8.96 -10.30 -7.25
CA LYS A 2 10.12 -9.39 -7.38
C LYS A 2 11.43 -9.87 -6.75
N CYS A 3 11.40 -10.49 -5.57
CA CYS A 3 12.62 -11.03 -4.96
C CYS A 3 13.33 -12.08 -5.84
N VAL A 4 12.56 -12.92 -6.53
CA VAL A 4 13.09 -13.94 -7.45
C VAL A 4 13.62 -13.26 -8.72
N GLU A 5 12.87 -12.29 -9.25
CA GLU A 5 13.31 -11.51 -10.43
C GLU A 5 14.65 -10.79 -10.20
N CYS A 6 14.95 -10.34 -8.98
CA CYS A 6 16.25 -9.72 -8.66
C CYS A 6 17.42 -10.66 -8.93
N ILE A 7 17.24 -11.96 -8.64
CA ILE A 7 18.25 -12.99 -8.86
C ILE A 7 18.30 -13.36 -10.35
N GLU A 8 17.14 -13.62 -10.95
CA GLU A 8 17.03 -14.03 -12.36
C GLU A 8 17.57 -12.98 -13.34
N LYS A 9 17.41 -11.69 -13.01
CA LYS A 9 17.86 -10.56 -13.83
C LYS A 9 19.25 -10.05 -13.43
N GLU A 10 19.92 -10.70 -12.47
CA GLU A 10 21.23 -10.30 -11.96
C GLU A 10 21.29 -8.79 -11.62
N VAL A 11 20.27 -8.31 -10.89
CA VAL A 11 20.16 -6.88 -10.55
C VAL A 11 21.35 -6.44 -9.70
N GLU A 12 21.91 -5.26 -10.01
CA GLU A 12 23.03 -4.65 -9.30
C GLU A 12 22.80 -4.68 -7.77
N PRO A 13 23.75 -5.20 -6.97
CA PRO A 13 23.60 -5.27 -5.53
C PRO A 13 23.35 -3.90 -4.87
N GLY A 14 22.58 -3.89 -3.79
CA GLY A 14 22.38 -2.71 -2.96
C GLY A 14 20.98 -2.61 -2.37
N ILE A 15 20.67 -1.45 -1.79
CA ILE A 15 19.39 -1.19 -1.13
C ILE A 15 18.38 -0.66 -2.17
N TYR A 16 17.16 -1.20 -2.14
CA TYR A 16 16.05 -0.83 -3.00
C TYR A 16 14.79 -0.62 -2.14
N ASN A 17 14.08 0.48 -2.36
CA ASN A 17 12.75 0.66 -1.81
C ASN A 17 11.76 -0.21 -2.61
N MET A 18 11.14 -1.16 -1.93
CA MET A 18 10.24 -2.14 -2.54
C MET A 18 8.82 -1.94 -2.01
N THR A 19 8.18 -0.89 -2.50
CA THR A 19 6.74 -0.64 -2.33
C THR A 19 6.10 -0.53 -3.71
N ASN A 20 4.78 -0.69 -3.78
CA ASN A 20 4.04 -0.25 -4.96
C ASN A 20 4.26 1.25 -5.18
N SER A 21 4.41 1.66 -6.43
CA SER A 21 4.70 3.06 -6.76
C SER A 21 3.48 3.97 -6.51
N GLY A 22 3.76 5.23 -6.17
CA GLY A 22 2.74 6.19 -5.76
C GLY A 22 2.50 6.19 -4.25
N SER A 23 1.43 6.87 -3.83
CA SER A 23 1.03 6.96 -2.43
C SER A 23 -0.48 7.03 -2.31
N ILE A 24 -1.00 6.51 -1.20
CA ILE A 24 -2.42 6.51 -0.88
C ILE A 24 -2.61 6.81 0.60
N THR A 25 -3.80 7.28 0.93
CA THR A 25 -4.21 7.59 2.29
C THR A 25 -5.10 6.49 2.85
N THR A 26 -5.17 6.37 4.17
CA THR A 26 -6.10 5.46 4.85
C THR A 26 -7.55 5.70 4.42
N ARG A 27 -7.93 6.96 4.15
CA ARG A 27 -9.28 7.32 3.71
C ARG A 27 -9.60 6.74 2.33
N GLN A 28 -8.67 6.85 1.37
CA GLN A 28 -8.83 6.21 0.07
C GLN A 28 -9.00 4.70 0.21
N VAL A 29 -8.22 4.05 1.07
CA VAL A 29 -8.33 2.60 1.30
C VAL A 29 -9.70 2.21 1.85
N THR A 30 -10.22 2.92 2.86
CA THR A 30 -11.54 2.61 3.42
C THR A 30 -12.67 2.85 2.45
N ASP A 31 -12.58 3.90 1.64
CA ASP A 31 -13.58 4.21 0.61
C ASP A 31 -13.60 3.09 -0.43
N TRP A 32 -12.43 2.65 -0.89
CA TRP A 32 -12.32 1.56 -1.86
C TRP A 32 -12.76 0.21 -1.30
N LEU A 33 -12.53 -0.08 -0.01
CA LEU A 33 -13.04 -1.28 0.64
C LEU A 33 -14.57 -1.34 0.59
N ALA A 34 -15.24 -0.20 0.79
CA ALA A 34 -16.69 -0.11 0.68
C ALA A 34 -17.16 -0.21 -0.78
N GLU A 35 -16.51 0.50 -1.70
CA GLU A 35 -16.83 0.47 -3.14
C GLU A 35 -16.73 -0.94 -3.74
N GLU A 36 -15.69 -1.70 -3.39
CA GLU A 36 -15.47 -3.06 -3.90
C GLU A 36 -16.30 -4.11 -3.13
N GLY A 37 -17.11 -3.71 -2.14
CA GLY A 37 -17.98 -4.61 -1.38
C GLY A 37 -17.25 -5.52 -0.40
N VAL A 38 -16.06 -5.14 0.05
CA VAL A 38 -15.29 -5.90 1.05
C VAL A 38 -15.90 -5.75 2.46
N THR A 39 -16.51 -4.60 2.76
CA THR A 39 -17.16 -4.33 4.04
C THR A 39 -18.22 -3.24 3.92
N ASP A 40 -19.23 -3.29 4.80
CA ASP A 40 -20.25 -2.25 5.01
C ASP A 40 -19.98 -1.39 6.25
N LYS A 41 -18.82 -1.57 6.90
CA LYS A 41 -18.46 -0.86 8.12
C LYS A 41 -18.26 0.64 7.87
N GLU A 42 -18.89 1.46 8.70
CA GLU A 42 -18.59 2.89 8.78
C GLU A 42 -17.31 3.16 9.58
N PHE A 43 -16.30 3.72 8.91
CA PHE A 43 -15.04 4.10 9.55
C PHE A 43 -15.09 5.54 10.06
N LYS A 44 -14.65 5.75 11.31
CA LYS A 44 -14.50 7.08 11.92
C LYS A 44 -13.03 7.48 11.92
N PHE A 45 -12.74 8.71 11.50
CA PHE A 45 -11.39 9.23 11.38
C PHE A 45 -11.13 10.32 12.41
N PHE A 46 -9.87 10.44 12.82
CA PHE A 46 -9.41 11.62 13.54
C PHE A 46 -9.37 12.83 12.60
N GLU A 47 -9.51 14.04 13.15
CA GLU A 47 -9.51 15.27 12.36
C GLU A 47 -8.16 15.52 11.69
N ASN A 48 -7.06 15.23 12.39
CA ASN A 48 -5.71 15.43 11.90
C ASN A 48 -4.71 14.50 12.61
N GLU A 49 -3.48 14.48 12.08
CA GLU A 49 -2.38 13.66 12.60
C GLU A 49 -2.00 14.04 14.04
N ASN A 50 -1.98 15.33 14.39
CA ASN A 50 -1.66 15.77 15.75
C ASN A 50 -2.63 15.17 16.76
N HIS A 51 -3.93 15.26 16.48
CA HIS A 51 -4.97 14.67 17.32
C HIS A 51 -4.82 13.14 17.45
N PHE A 52 -4.43 12.45 16.37
CA PHE A 52 -4.10 11.02 16.43
C PHE A 52 -2.87 10.74 17.31
N MET A 53 -1.80 11.52 17.14
CA MET A 53 -0.54 11.35 17.86
C MET A 53 -0.67 11.63 19.35
N GLU A 54 -1.49 12.62 19.73
CA GLU A 54 -1.75 13.00 21.12
C GLU A 54 -2.65 11.99 21.85
N ASN A 55 -3.67 11.45 21.17
CA ASN A 55 -4.74 10.70 21.84
C ASN A 55 -4.70 9.19 21.62
N ALA A 56 -4.04 8.71 20.55
CA ALA A 56 -4.09 7.30 20.16
C ALA A 56 -2.73 6.66 19.91
N ALA A 57 -1.70 7.43 19.54
CA ALA A 57 -0.39 6.87 19.25
C ALA A 57 0.41 6.62 20.53
N MET A 58 0.65 5.34 20.86
CA MET A 58 1.61 4.97 21.92
C MET A 58 3.08 5.16 21.49
N THR A 59 3.35 5.19 20.18
CA THR A 59 4.67 5.31 19.58
C THR A 59 4.59 6.14 18.30
N PRO A 60 5.55 7.02 18.00
CA PRO A 60 5.58 7.75 16.74
C PRO A 60 5.57 6.78 15.54
N ARG A 61 4.72 7.04 14.56
CA ARG A 61 4.68 6.29 13.30
C ARG A 61 5.14 7.21 12.18
N SER A 62 6.12 6.77 11.40
CA SER A 62 6.55 7.49 10.21
C SER A 62 5.49 7.34 9.11
N ASN A 63 4.94 8.46 8.65
CA ASN A 63 4.24 8.53 7.38
C ASN A 63 5.24 8.97 6.31
N CYS A 64 5.59 8.09 5.38
CA CYS A 64 6.55 8.41 4.32
C CYS A 64 6.16 7.82 2.97
N VAL A 65 6.60 8.49 1.91
CA VAL A 65 6.57 7.99 0.53
C VAL A 65 8.00 7.59 0.18
N LEU A 66 8.19 6.33 -0.20
CA LEU A 66 9.49 5.81 -0.60
C LEU A 66 9.67 5.98 -2.11
N ASP A 67 10.80 6.57 -2.52
CA ASP A 67 11.14 6.65 -3.94
C ASP A 67 11.48 5.26 -4.50
N THR A 68 10.67 4.80 -5.45
CA THR A 68 10.80 3.49 -6.11
C THR A 68 11.59 3.57 -7.42
N SER A 69 12.05 4.74 -7.83
CA SER A 69 12.70 4.97 -9.14
C SER A 69 13.89 4.04 -9.40
N LYS A 70 14.65 3.67 -8.35
CA LYS A 70 15.77 2.72 -8.48
C LYS A 70 15.30 1.32 -8.87
N ALA A 71 14.24 0.81 -8.24
CA ALA A 71 13.68 -0.51 -8.54
C ALA A 71 13.01 -0.54 -9.92
N GLU A 72 12.33 0.55 -10.30
CA GLU A 72 11.74 0.72 -11.63
C GLU A 72 12.79 0.68 -12.73
N ARG A 73 13.89 1.47 -12.60
CA ARG A 73 15.01 1.44 -13.56
C ARG A 73 15.71 0.09 -13.64
N ALA A 74 15.77 -0.65 -12.53
CA ALA A 74 16.31 -2.00 -12.50
C ALA A 74 15.35 -3.07 -13.08
N GLY A 75 14.15 -2.68 -13.54
CA GLY A 75 13.17 -3.59 -14.13
C GLY A 75 12.50 -4.52 -13.11
N ILE A 76 12.58 -4.21 -11.82
CA ILE A 76 11.97 -4.96 -10.71
C ILE A 76 10.94 -4.12 -9.93
N GLY A 77 10.50 -3.00 -10.51
CA GLY A 77 9.41 -2.18 -9.96
C GLY A 77 8.11 -2.96 -9.78
N MET A 78 7.33 -2.56 -8.78
CA MET A 78 5.99 -3.11 -8.51
C MET A 78 4.92 -2.31 -9.26
N SER A 79 3.71 -2.87 -9.40
CA SER A 79 2.60 -2.13 -10.00
C SER A 79 2.23 -0.90 -9.16
N PRO A 80 1.56 0.11 -9.76
CA PRO A 80 1.04 1.26 -9.01
C PRO A 80 0.17 0.83 -7.84
N VAL A 81 0.28 1.55 -6.72
CA VAL A 81 -0.36 1.18 -5.44
C VAL A 81 -1.89 1.10 -5.55
N GLU A 82 -2.50 1.99 -6.32
CA GLU A 82 -3.95 2.00 -6.55
C GLU A 82 -4.42 0.75 -7.30
N GLU A 83 -3.73 0.36 -8.37
CA GLU A 83 -4.05 -0.85 -9.13
C GLU A 83 -3.89 -2.10 -8.25
N ALA A 84 -2.76 -2.21 -7.56
CA ALA A 84 -2.43 -3.37 -6.73
C ALA A 84 -3.44 -3.58 -5.59
N ILE A 85 -3.86 -2.50 -4.93
CA ILE A 85 -4.79 -2.60 -3.81
C ILE A 85 -6.22 -2.88 -4.29
N ARG A 86 -6.66 -2.25 -5.38
CA ARG A 86 -7.98 -2.52 -6.00
C ARG A 86 -8.11 -3.97 -6.43
N ASP A 87 -7.08 -4.52 -7.09
CA ASP A 87 -7.06 -5.92 -7.50
C ASP A 87 -7.11 -6.88 -6.30
N SER A 88 -6.45 -6.52 -5.21
CA SER A 88 -6.49 -7.29 -3.96
C SER A 88 -7.88 -7.24 -3.32
N MET A 89 -8.51 -6.06 -3.28
CA MET A 89 -9.87 -5.89 -2.75
C MET A 89 -10.91 -6.66 -3.54
N LYS A 90 -10.85 -6.65 -4.87
CA LYS A 90 -11.75 -7.45 -5.73
C LYS A 90 -11.65 -8.95 -5.45
N LYS A 91 -10.46 -9.44 -5.13
CA LYS A 91 -10.26 -10.85 -4.75
C LYS A 91 -10.87 -11.13 -3.37
N MET A 92 -10.61 -10.26 -2.40
CA MET A 92 -11.19 -10.37 -1.05
C MET A 92 -12.73 -10.35 -1.09
N ALA A 93 -13.33 -9.43 -1.84
CA ALA A 93 -14.79 -9.33 -1.95
C ALA A 93 -15.43 -10.62 -2.47
N ARG A 94 -14.79 -11.29 -3.44
CA ARG A 94 -15.25 -12.59 -3.94
C ARG A 94 -15.22 -13.68 -2.88
N GLU A 95 -14.23 -13.66 -1.99
CA GLU A 95 -14.12 -14.61 -0.89
C GLU A 95 -15.13 -14.33 0.23
N VAL A 96 -15.53 -13.07 0.43
CA VAL A 96 -16.56 -12.69 1.42
C VAL A 96 -17.97 -13.09 0.97
N VAL A 97 -18.22 -13.11 -0.34
CA VAL A 97 -19.54 -13.46 -0.93
C VAL A 97 -19.68 -14.98 -1.16
N ALA A 98 -18.58 -15.75 -1.12
CA ALA A 98 -18.56 -17.21 -1.29
C ALA A 98 -18.96 -17.96 -0.02
#